data_AF-A0A832G462-F1
#
_entry.id   AF-A0A832G462-F1
#
_cell.length_a   1.000
_cell.length_b   1.000
_cell.length_c   1.000
_cell.angle_alpha   90.00
_cell.angle_beta   90.00
_cell.angle_gamma   90.00
#
_symmetry.space_group_name_H-M   'P 1'
#
loop_
_entity.id
_entity.type
_entity.pdbx_description
1 polymer ?
#
loop_
_entity_poly.entity_id
_entity_poly.type
_entity_poly.pdbx_seq_one_letter_code
_entity_poly.pdbx_strand_id
1 'polypeptide(L)'
;MGTISVEVSEYLSKLLSKERIPHSVLNAKYHQLEAEIVARAGQYGAVTIATNMAGRGTDIKLGPGVAELGGLHVIGTERHEARRIDLQLRGRCARQGDPGSSHFFVSLEDDLMRLFGSDKIIKYMEKMGVEEGQELTSPLLTRAIEQAQKRVEQYNYQIRKRTLEYDDVMNKQREIIYGFRNQIIHSDNVRDRLMDIMEEVVVQKVQQFTTPEFNPRDWKIRPLVDWVNITFPIGLTEKIVVEIAEKASDLPPADSIYAELSPAQYAIAKLIVDAVKRAYEIKISYEDPAAIQEVERYIILSAIDRLWQEHLYEMDSLRYSIGLRGYGQRDPLIEYKAEAYKMFEDLMVNIKKRDLSKHIPERIQLNCF
;
A
#
# COMPACT_ATOMS: atom_id res chain seq x y z
N MET A 1 -3.15 37.56 -4.72
CA MET A 1 -4.39 37.06 -4.09
C MET A 1 -4.34 35.55 -4.11
N GLY A 2 -4.45 34.88 -2.96
CA GLY A 2 -4.47 33.43 -2.84
C GLY A 2 -5.89 32.91 -2.61
N THR A 3 -6.31 31.91 -3.39
CA THR A 3 -7.62 31.26 -3.30
C THR A 3 -7.49 29.77 -3.03
N ILE A 4 -8.55 29.15 -2.49
CA ILE A 4 -8.54 27.71 -2.20
C ILE A 4 -8.82 26.85 -3.42
N SER A 5 -9.64 27.35 -4.37
CA SER A 5 -10.11 26.62 -5.56
C SER A 5 -9.97 27.45 -6.84
N VAL A 6 -10.00 26.76 -7.99
CA VAL A 6 -9.99 27.38 -9.33
C VAL A 6 -11.24 28.21 -9.57
N GLU A 7 -12.40 27.74 -9.10
CA GLU A 7 -13.69 28.41 -9.24
C GLU A 7 -13.68 29.79 -8.58
N VAL A 8 -13.13 29.90 -7.36
CA VAL A 8 -12.98 31.18 -6.64
C VAL A 8 -11.99 32.09 -7.38
N SER A 9 -10.90 31.55 -7.94
CA SER A 9 -9.96 32.30 -8.76
C SER A 9 -10.61 32.90 -10.01
N GLU A 10 -11.40 32.12 -10.73
CA GLU A 10 -12.13 32.58 -11.92
C GLU A 10 -13.21 33.61 -11.56
N TYR A 11 -13.92 33.41 -10.45
CA TYR A 11 -14.90 34.37 -9.96
C TYR A 11 -14.26 35.73 -9.62
N LEU A 12 -13.15 35.73 -8.88
CA LEU A 12 -12.40 36.96 -8.57
C LEU A 12 -11.85 37.63 -9.84
N SER A 13 -11.39 36.84 -10.80
CA SER A 13 -10.93 37.37 -12.10
C SER A 13 -12.04 38.12 -12.84
N LYS A 14 -13.28 37.61 -12.82
CA LYS A 14 -14.44 38.30 -13.41
C LYS A 14 -14.74 39.61 -12.68
N LEU A 15 -14.67 39.64 -11.35
CA LEU A 15 -14.89 40.86 -10.56
C LEU A 15 -13.82 41.92 -10.86
N LEU A 16 -12.54 41.54 -10.87
CA LEU A 16 -11.45 42.47 -11.21
C LEU A 16 -11.55 42.98 -12.65
N SER A 17 -11.97 42.13 -13.59
CA SER A 17 -12.22 42.53 -14.98
C SER A 17 -13.32 43.57 -15.08
N LYS A 18 -14.40 43.42 -14.30
CA LYS A 18 -15.51 44.38 -14.25
C LYS A 18 -15.05 45.76 -13.76
N GLU A 19 -14.16 45.79 -12.78
CA GLU A 19 -13.52 47.01 -12.25
C GLU A 19 -12.32 47.49 -13.08
N ARG A 20 -12.05 46.85 -14.24
CA ARG A 20 -10.96 47.19 -15.16
C ARG A 20 -9.56 47.15 -14.52
N ILE A 21 -9.34 46.24 -13.59
CA ILE A 21 -8.05 45.99 -12.95
C ILE A 21 -7.30 44.91 -13.74
N PRO A 22 -6.16 45.23 -14.41
CA PRO A 22 -5.36 44.23 -15.11
C PRO A 22 -4.79 43.20 -14.12
N HIS A 23 -4.97 41.92 -14.40
CA HIS A 23 -4.52 40.85 -13.50
C HIS A 23 -4.15 39.58 -14.29
N SER A 24 -3.41 38.69 -13.64
CA SER A 24 -3.07 37.35 -14.15
C SER A 24 -3.60 36.28 -13.21
N VAL A 25 -4.01 35.13 -13.76
CA VAL A 25 -4.59 34.00 -13.00
C VAL A 25 -3.70 32.77 -13.14
N LEU A 26 -3.41 32.10 -12.03
CA LEU A 26 -2.57 30.90 -11.96
C LEU A 26 -3.38 29.69 -11.45
N ASN A 27 -3.57 28.71 -12.33
CA ASN A 27 -4.45 27.55 -12.11
C ASN A 27 -3.72 26.19 -12.06
N ALA A 28 -2.40 26.19 -11.89
CA ALA A 28 -1.55 24.99 -11.80
C ALA A 28 -1.59 24.06 -13.03
N LYS A 29 -1.90 24.58 -14.23
CA LYS A 29 -1.97 23.81 -15.48
C LYS A 29 -0.66 23.85 -16.28
N TYR A 30 0.10 24.94 -16.20
CA TYR A 30 1.30 25.15 -17.03
C TYR A 30 2.46 25.77 -16.22
N HIS A 31 3.26 24.93 -15.57
CA HIS A 31 4.26 25.39 -14.59
C HIS A 31 5.31 26.38 -15.12
N GLN A 32 5.78 26.24 -16.37
CA GLN A 32 6.80 27.14 -16.94
C GLN A 32 6.26 28.56 -17.15
N LEU A 33 5.08 28.69 -17.76
CA LEU A 33 4.41 29.98 -17.94
C LEU A 33 4.03 30.62 -16.60
N GLU A 34 3.62 29.80 -15.63
CA GLU A 34 3.32 30.28 -14.28
C GLU A 34 4.54 30.86 -13.58
N ALA A 35 5.73 30.27 -13.76
CA ALA A 35 6.96 30.82 -13.18
C ALA A 35 7.29 32.21 -13.73
N GLU A 36 7.09 32.44 -15.03
CA GLU A 36 7.30 33.75 -15.65
C GLU A 36 6.29 34.81 -15.18
N ILE A 37 5.05 34.40 -14.93
CA ILE A 37 4.02 35.30 -14.37
C ILE A 37 4.36 35.65 -12.92
N VAL A 38 4.75 34.66 -12.11
CA VAL A 38 5.10 34.86 -10.69
C VAL A 38 6.35 35.74 -10.55
N ALA A 39 7.35 35.56 -11.40
CA ALA A 39 8.55 36.40 -11.40
C ALA A 39 8.24 37.89 -11.66
N ARG A 40 7.16 38.18 -12.40
CA ARG A 40 6.68 39.54 -12.67
C ARG A 40 5.65 40.05 -11.66
N ALA A 41 5.19 39.22 -10.73
CA ALA A 41 4.15 39.57 -9.76
C ALA A 41 4.57 40.66 -8.76
N GLY A 42 5.87 40.92 -8.61
CA GLY A 42 6.41 41.96 -7.72
C GLY A 42 6.61 43.33 -8.39
N GLN A 43 6.18 43.51 -9.65
CA GLN A 43 6.29 44.78 -10.36
C GLN A 43 5.16 45.74 -9.98
N TYR A 44 5.40 47.05 -10.17
CA TYR A 44 4.39 48.07 -9.90
C TYR A 44 3.11 47.84 -10.70
N GLY A 45 1.95 47.89 -10.01
CA GLY A 45 0.63 47.66 -10.62
C GLY A 45 0.31 46.20 -10.95
N ALA A 46 1.19 45.24 -10.65
CA ALA A 46 0.93 43.83 -10.91
C ALA A 46 -0.09 43.25 -9.92
N VAL A 47 -1.15 42.64 -10.46
CA VAL A 47 -2.13 41.86 -9.68
C VAL A 47 -2.10 40.41 -10.16
N THR A 48 -1.86 39.49 -9.24
CA THR A 48 -1.81 38.05 -9.54
C THR A 48 -2.74 37.28 -8.62
N ILE A 49 -3.64 36.51 -9.20
CA ILE A 49 -4.51 35.56 -8.52
C ILE A 49 -3.88 34.17 -8.64
N ALA A 50 -3.72 33.49 -7.52
CA ALA A 50 -3.13 32.17 -7.46
C ALA A 50 -4.01 31.22 -6.66
N THR A 51 -4.29 30.07 -7.25
CA THR A 51 -4.82 28.92 -6.53
C THR A 51 -3.74 28.27 -5.67
N ASN A 52 -4.15 27.56 -4.63
CA ASN A 52 -3.34 26.91 -3.60
C ASN A 52 -1.91 26.43 -3.95
N MET A 53 -1.74 25.81 -5.12
CA MET A 53 -0.46 25.19 -5.51
C MET A 53 0.32 25.98 -6.56
N ALA A 54 -0.26 27.02 -7.15
CA ALA A 54 0.33 27.70 -8.29
C ALA A 54 1.49 28.62 -7.87
N GLY A 55 2.57 28.62 -8.65
CA GLY A 55 3.76 29.46 -8.36
C GLY A 55 4.59 29.02 -7.14
N ARG A 56 4.48 27.77 -6.69
CA ARG A 56 5.35 27.23 -5.65
C ARG A 56 6.78 27.03 -6.16
N GLY A 57 7.75 27.46 -5.35
CA GLY A 57 9.18 27.37 -5.69
C GLY A 57 9.75 28.59 -6.40
N THR A 58 8.91 29.47 -6.96
CA THR A 58 9.36 30.73 -7.59
C THR A 58 9.34 31.89 -6.59
N ASP A 59 10.42 32.67 -6.59
CA ASP A 59 10.56 33.87 -5.77
C ASP A 59 9.90 35.09 -6.42
N ILE A 60 9.29 35.96 -5.61
CA ILE A 60 8.68 37.20 -6.07
C ILE A 60 9.59 38.33 -5.63
N LYS A 61 10.38 38.86 -6.56
CA LYS A 61 11.27 40.00 -6.31
C LYS A 61 10.52 41.31 -6.51
N LEU A 62 10.70 42.24 -5.59
CA LEU A 62 10.13 43.58 -5.72
C LEU A 62 10.79 44.32 -6.89
N GLY A 63 9.98 44.94 -7.75
CA GLY A 63 10.45 45.83 -8.79
C GLY A 63 10.96 47.16 -8.25
N PRO A 64 11.61 47.99 -9.08
CA PRO A 64 12.08 49.32 -8.69
C PRO A 64 10.95 50.18 -8.10
N GLY A 65 11.20 50.85 -6.97
CA GLY A 65 10.23 51.73 -6.30
C GLY A 65 9.10 51.03 -5.54
N VAL A 66 8.93 49.71 -5.67
CA VAL A 66 7.84 48.97 -4.99
C VAL A 66 8.05 48.87 -3.48
N ALA A 67 9.31 48.79 -3.04
CA ALA A 67 9.63 48.76 -1.60
C ALA A 67 9.17 50.03 -0.87
N GLU A 68 9.31 51.20 -1.50
CA GLU A 68 8.89 52.50 -0.95
C GLU A 68 7.37 52.62 -0.80
N LEU A 69 6.61 51.84 -1.59
CA LEU A 69 5.15 51.76 -1.54
C LEU A 69 4.62 50.77 -0.48
N GLY A 70 5.51 50.19 0.33
CA GLY A 70 5.17 49.18 1.33
C GLY A 70 5.31 47.72 0.86
N GLY A 71 5.84 47.51 -0.34
CA GLY A 71 6.19 46.19 -0.87
C GLY A 71 4.99 45.34 -1.32
N LEU A 72 5.19 44.01 -1.33
CA LEU A 72 4.15 43.08 -1.79
C LEU A 72 3.02 42.96 -0.76
N HIS A 73 1.78 43.18 -1.20
CA HIS A 73 0.58 42.92 -0.40
C HIS A 73 -0.05 41.57 -0.76
N VAL A 74 -0.13 40.67 0.21
CA VAL A 74 -0.69 39.32 0.03
C VAL A 74 -2.08 39.27 0.64
N ILE A 75 -3.08 39.01 -0.20
CA ILE A 75 -4.47 38.79 0.23
C ILE A 75 -4.76 37.30 0.18
N GLY A 76 -5.15 36.71 1.30
CA GLY A 76 -5.87 35.42 1.34
C GLY A 76 -7.36 35.68 1.33
N THR A 77 -8.08 35.10 0.38
CA THR A 77 -9.54 35.30 0.29
C THR A 77 -10.30 34.50 1.34
N GLU A 78 -9.68 33.43 1.83
CA GLU A 78 -10.20 32.49 2.81
C GLU A 78 -9.05 31.94 3.67
N ARG A 79 -9.40 31.15 4.69
CA ARG A 79 -8.44 30.39 5.51
C ARG A 79 -8.43 28.93 5.10
N HIS A 80 -7.24 28.37 4.95
CA HIS A 80 -7.09 26.94 4.70
C HIS A 80 -7.32 26.13 5.97
N GLU A 81 -7.70 24.86 5.80
CA GLU A 81 -7.75 23.88 6.90
C GLU A 81 -6.41 23.79 7.64
N ALA A 82 -5.31 23.75 6.88
CA ALA A 82 -3.96 23.67 7.41
C ALA A 82 -3.32 25.05 7.49
N ARG A 83 -2.97 25.48 8.71
CA ARG A 83 -2.33 26.77 8.99
C ARG A 83 -1.01 26.93 8.23
N ARG A 84 -0.31 25.82 7.98
CA ARG A 84 0.94 25.81 7.20
C ARG A 84 0.75 26.40 5.79
N ILE A 85 -0.41 26.23 5.18
CA ILE A 85 -0.68 26.74 3.82
C ILE A 85 -0.86 28.26 3.86
N ASP A 86 -1.62 28.77 4.83
CA ASP A 86 -1.75 30.21 5.06
C ASP A 86 -0.38 30.87 5.34
N LEU A 87 0.47 30.23 6.14
CA LEU A 87 1.83 30.70 6.39
C LEU A 87 2.69 30.71 5.13
N GLN A 88 2.52 29.75 4.22
CA GLN A 88 3.20 29.74 2.93
C GLN A 88 2.73 30.87 2.02
N LEU A 89 1.44 31.19 2.04
CA LEU A 89 0.89 32.34 1.31
C LEU A 89 1.47 33.64 1.88
N ARG A 90 1.47 33.80 3.22
CA ARG A 90 2.08 34.94 3.91
C ARG A 90 3.57 35.09 3.60
N GLY A 91 4.31 33.99 3.56
CA GLY A 91 5.75 33.97 3.24
C GLY A 91 6.09 34.34 1.79
N ARG A 92 5.12 34.79 0.98
CA ARG A 92 5.36 35.37 -0.35
C ARG A 92 5.74 36.84 -0.29
N CYS A 93 5.31 37.58 0.73
CA CYS A 93 5.76 38.95 0.96
C CYS A 93 6.88 39.01 2.00
N ALA A 94 7.49 40.19 2.14
CA ALA A 94 8.49 40.52 3.17
C ALA A 94 9.69 39.54 3.23
N ARG A 95 10.20 39.13 2.07
CA ARG A 95 11.35 38.24 1.96
C ARG A 95 12.64 39.03 2.17
N GLN A 96 13.63 38.43 2.85
CA GLN A 96 14.96 39.03 3.06
C GLN A 96 14.94 40.45 3.69
N GLY A 97 13.91 40.76 4.49
CA GLY A 97 13.77 42.08 5.11
C GLY A 97 13.05 43.12 4.26
N ASP A 98 12.56 42.75 3.06
CA ASP A 98 11.71 43.61 2.26
C ASP A 98 10.45 44.04 3.02
N PRO A 99 9.90 45.23 2.77
CA PRO A 99 8.59 45.59 3.27
C PRO A 99 7.52 44.71 2.62
N GLY A 100 6.43 44.49 3.33
CA GLY A 100 5.31 43.71 2.84
C GLY A 100 4.23 43.56 3.89
N SER A 101 3.02 43.25 3.44
CA SER A 101 1.88 43.07 4.32
C SER A 101 1.02 41.91 3.85
N SER A 102 0.31 41.28 4.79
CA SER A 102 -0.60 40.18 4.48
C SER A 102 -1.93 40.40 5.19
N HIS A 103 -3.03 40.26 4.46
CA HIS A 103 -4.39 40.35 4.99
C HIS A 103 -5.19 39.11 4.59
N PHE A 104 -6.03 38.60 5.48
CA PHE A 104 -6.87 37.43 5.22
C PHE A 104 -8.31 37.77 5.49
N PHE A 105 -9.15 37.53 4.49
CA PHE A 105 -10.59 37.57 4.63
C PHE A 105 -11.10 36.19 5.07
N VAL A 106 -12.16 36.20 5.88
CA VAL A 106 -12.86 35.01 6.35
C VAL A 106 -14.32 35.36 6.45
N SER A 107 -15.19 34.51 5.88
CA SER A 107 -16.62 34.55 6.12
C SER A 107 -17.02 33.52 7.17
N LEU A 108 -18.12 33.79 7.88
CA LEU A 108 -18.75 32.77 8.73
C LEU A 108 -19.31 31.60 7.90
N GLU A 109 -19.59 31.84 6.63
CA GLU A 109 -20.12 30.85 5.69
C GLU A 109 -19.03 29.93 5.13
N ASP A 110 -17.75 30.25 5.34
CA ASP A 110 -16.62 29.44 4.86
C ASP A 110 -16.62 28.04 5.49
N ASP A 111 -16.14 27.04 4.75
CA ASP A 111 -16.13 25.64 5.19
C ASP A 111 -15.44 25.42 6.54
N LEU A 112 -14.33 26.12 6.79
CA LEU A 112 -13.62 26.08 8.07
C LEU A 112 -14.52 26.51 9.23
N MET A 113 -15.29 27.58 9.04
CA MET A 113 -16.18 28.15 10.05
C MET A 113 -17.47 27.34 10.18
N ARG A 114 -17.99 26.79 9.08
CA ARG A 114 -19.17 25.92 9.09
C ARG A 114 -18.93 24.59 9.80
N LEU A 115 -17.78 23.96 9.53
CA LEU A 115 -17.47 22.63 10.06
C LEU A 115 -16.86 22.67 11.46
N PHE A 116 -16.12 23.74 11.79
CA PHE A 116 -15.34 23.82 13.02
C PHE A 116 -15.48 25.14 13.78
N GLY A 117 -16.30 26.08 13.30
CA GLY A 117 -16.70 27.23 14.08
C GLY A 117 -17.43 26.80 15.34
N SER A 118 -17.02 27.31 16.49
CA SER A 118 -17.74 27.04 17.72
C SER A 118 -19.04 27.85 17.76
N ASP A 119 -20.15 27.28 18.24
CA ASP A 119 -21.42 27.99 18.50
C ASP A 119 -21.24 29.30 19.28
N LYS A 120 -20.18 29.39 20.08
CA LYS A 120 -19.81 30.58 20.85
C LYS A 120 -19.43 31.77 19.97
N ILE A 121 -18.84 31.56 18.79
CA ILE A 121 -18.47 32.63 17.86
C ILE A 121 -19.73 33.24 17.24
N ILE A 122 -20.64 32.38 16.78
CA ILE A 122 -21.94 32.77 16.21
C ILE A 122 -22.73 33.58 17.24
N LYS A 123 -22.89 33.06 18.47
CA LYS A 123 -23.58 33.76 19.56
C LYS A 123 -22.91 35.08 19.98
N TYR A 124 -21.57 35.15 19.91
CA TYR A 124 -20.85 36.38 20.23
C TYR A 124 -21.09 37.48 19.18
N MET A 125 -21.17 37.09 17.90
CA MET A 125 -21.46 38.01 16.80
C MET A 125 -22.92 38.47 16.79
N GLU A 126 -23.89 37.57 17.01
CA GLU A 126 -25.31 37.91 17.18
C GLU A 126 -25.50 38.96 18.29
N LYS A 127 -24.75 38.80 19.40
CA LYS A 127 -24.81 39.73 20.53
C LYS A 127 -24.13 41.08 20.25
N MET A 128 -23.14 41.12 19.36
CA MET A 128 -22.49 42.38 18.96
C MET A 128 -23.32 43.20 17.96
N GLY A 129 -24.38 42.64 17.38
CA GLY A 129 -25.29 43.38 16.49
C GLY A 129 -24.58 43.95 15.26
N VAL A 130 -23.66 43.18 14.68
CA VAL A 130 -22.84 43.62 13.55
C VAL A 130 -23.69 43.65 12.29
N GLU A 131 -23.71 44.80 11.61
CA GLU A 131 -24.44 44.97 10.35
C GLU A 131 -23.71 44.26 9.19
N GLU A 132 -24.47 43.79 8.20
CA GLU A 132 -23.91 43.21 6.97
C GLU A 132 -22.95 44.21 6.30
N GLY A 133 -21.70 43.77 6.09
CA GLY A 133 -20.66 44.57 5.44
C GLY A 133 -19.71 45.32 6.38
N GLN A 134 -19.89 45.25 7.71
CA GLN A 134 -18.89 45.79 8.64
C GLN A 134 -17.73 44.80 8.86
N GLU A 135 -16.50 45.30 8.68
CA GLU A 135 -15.29 44.52 8.95
C GLU A 135 -15.09 44.34 10.47
N LEU A 136 -14.97 43.08 10.89
CA LEU A 136 -14.69 42.74 12.29
C LEU A 136 -13.22 42.38 12.48
N THR A 137 -12.49 43.28 13.16
CA THR A 137 -11.14 42.99 13.60
C THR A 137 -11.13 42.75 15.11
N SER A 138 -10.99 41.49 15.52
CA SER A 138 -10.90 41.11 16.94
C SER A 138 -9.79 40.07 17.18
N PRO A 139 -8.85 40.32 18.11
CA PRO A 139 -7.85 39.32 18.50
C PRO A 139 -8.45 38.02 19.03
N LEU A 140 -9.64 38.08 19.63
CA LEU A 140 -10.36 36.90 20.11
C LEU A 140 -10.83 36.02 18.94
N LEU A 141 -11.35 36.64 17.88
CA LEU A 141 -11.80 35.94 16.68
C LEU A 141 -10.62 35.27 15.97
N THR A 142 -9.48 35.97 15.86
CA THR A 142 -8.25 35.38 15.29
C THR A 142 -7.81 34.13 16.05
N ARG A 143 -7.80 34.18 17.40
CA ARG A 143 -7.46 33.01 18.22
C ARG A 143 -8.45 31.86 18.05
N ALA A 144 -9.74 32.17 17.89
CA ALA A 144 -10.77 31.16 17.69
C ALA A 144 -10.61 30.44 16.33
N ILE A 145 -10.30 31.19 15.26
CA ILE A 145 -9.98 30.63 13.94
C ILE A 145 -8.73 29.73 14.02
N GLU A 146 -7.67 30.15 14.71
CA GLU A 146 -6.48 29.33 14.90
C GLU A 146 -6.79 28.02 15.66
N GLN A 147 -7.70 28.04 16.64
CA GLN A 147 -8.16 26.84 17.34
C GLN A 147 -9.01 25.94 16.44
N ALA A 148 -9.83 26.50 15.55
CA ALA A 148 -10.55 25.73 14.54
C ALA A 148 -9.56 25.00 13.62
N GLN A 149 -8.57 25.71 13.04
CA GLN A 149 -7.53 25.11 12.20
C GLN A 149 -6.77 23.97 12.91
N LYS A 150 -6.36 24.17 14.18
CA LYS A 150 -5.70 23.12 14.97
C LYS A 150 -6.56 21.87 15.13
N ARG A 151 -7.88 22.03 15.33
CA ARG A 151 -8.81 20.90 15.42
C ARG A 151 -8.94 20.16 14.09
N VAL A 152 -9.01 20.87 12.97
CA VAL A 152 -9.02 20.26 11.63
C VAL A 152 -7.72 19.50 11.36
N GLU A 153 -6.58 20.10 11.68
CA GLU A 153 -5.28 19.44 11.54
C GLU A 153 -5.18 18.18 12.39
N GLN A 154 -5.66 18.21 13.63
CA GLN A 154 -5.71 17.03 14.50
C GLN A 154 -6.63 15.94 13.94
N TYR A 155 -7.80 16.32 13.42
CA TYR A 155 -8.73 15.39 12.78
C TYR A 155 -8.11 14.72 11.55
N ASN A 156 -7.53 15.51 10.64
CA ASN A 156 -6.83 15.01 9.46
C ASN A 156 -5.60 14.16 9.84
N TYR A 157 -4.89 14.52 10.90
CA TYR A 157 -3.79 13.71 11.44
C TYR A 157 -4.26 12.36 11.95
N GLN A 158 -5.38 12.30 12.68
CA GLN A 158 -5.96 11.04 13.16
C GLN A 158 -6.34 10.12 11.99
N ILE A 159 -6.99 10.65 10.94
CA ILE A 159 -7.31 9.90 9.73
C ILE A 159 -6.03 9.34 9.09
N ARG A 160 -5.01 10.18 8.89
CA ARG A 160 -3.74 9.76 8.29
C ARG A 160 -3.00 8.73 9.13
N LYS A 161 -2.97 8.92 10.47
CA LYS A 161 -2.39 7.97 11.40
C LYS A 161 -3.09 6.62 11.28
N ARG A 162 -4.42 6.61 11.22
CA ARG A 162 -5.20 5.39 11.08
C ARG A 162 -4.91 4.68 9.76
N THR A 163 -4.84 5.43 8.64
CA THR A 163 -4.42 4.90 7.33
C THR A 163 -3.02 4.29 7.40
N LEU A 164 -2.06 4.98 8.00
CA LEU A 164 -0.70 4.48 8.20
C LEU A 164 -0.68 3.18 9.00
N GLU A 165 -1.49 3.06 10.06
CA GLU A 165 -1.56 1.86 10.88
C GLU A 165 -2.05 0.62 10.11
N TYR A 166 -2.90 0.79 9.09
CA TYR A 166 -3.27 -0.28 8.16
C TYR A 166 -2.12 -0.62 7.21
N ASP A 167 -1.50 0.42 6.63
CA ASP A 167 -0.40 0.25 5.67
C ASP A 167 0.84 -0.38 6.32
N ASP A 168 1.08 -0.12 7.61
CA ASP A 168 2.19 -0.71 8.39
C ASP A 168 2.10 -2.24 8.46
N VAL A 169 0.88 -2.81 8.49
CA VAL A 169 0.68 -4.26 8.46
C VAL A 169 1.18 -4.82 7.13
N MET A 170 0.79 -4.19 6.03
CA MET A 170 1.21 -4.56 4.67
C MET A 170 2.71 -4.39 4.48
N ASN A 171 3.29 -3.32 5.00
CA ASN A 171 4.73 -3.07 4.90
C ASN A 171 5.54 -4.16 5.60
N LYS A 172 5.15 -4.57 6.82
CA LYS A 172 5.82 -5.68 7.54
C LYS A 172 5.73 -7.00 6.78
N GLN A 173 4.56 -7.33 6.22
CA GLN A 173 4.39 -8.53 5.41
C GLN A 173 5.25 -8.46 4.13
N ARG A 174 5.29 -7.29 3.48
CA ARG A 174 6.12 -7.05 2.29
C ARG A 174 7.60 -7.23 2.59
N GLU A 175 8.10 -6.71 3.71
CA GLU A 175 9.50 -6.87 4.11
C GLU A 175 9.89 -8.34 4.22
N ILE A 176 9.03 -9.17 4.82
CA ILE A 176 9.27 -10.62 4.95
C ILE A 176 9.27 -11.30 3.57
N ILE A 177 8.25 -11.04 2.74
CA ILE A 177 8.12 -11.66 1.42
C ILE A 177 9.26 -11.23 0.51
N TYR A 178 9.59 -9.94 0.46
CA TYR A 178 10.69 -9.44 -0.36
C TYR A 178 12.04 -9.87 0.18
N GLY A 179 12.19 -10.02 1.49
CA GLY A 179 13.36 -10.66 2.10
C GLY A 179 13.56 -12.08 1.60
N PHE A 180 12.51 -12.91 1.67
CA PHE A 180 12.54 -14.29 1.17
C PHE A 180 12.76 -14.35 -0.35
N ARG A 181 12.06 -13.51 -1.12
CA ARG A 181 12.24 -13.40 -2.57
C ARG A 181 13.68 -13.03 -2.95
N ASN A 182 14.28 -12.06 -2.26
CA ASN A 182 15.67 -11.66 -2.49
C ASN A 182 16.66 -12.78 -2.15
N GLN A 183 16.40 -13.58 -1.12
CA GLN A 183 17.22 -14.78 -0.83
C GLN A 183 17.17 -15.76 -2.01
N ILE A 184 15.99 -16.02 -2.58
CA ILE A 184 15.85 -16.88 -3.76
C ILE A 184 16.53 -16.26 -5.00
N ILE A 185 16.58 -14.93 -5.15
CA ILE A 185 17.28 -14.29 -6.28
C ILE A 185 18.79 -14.45 -6.19
N HIS A 186 19.37 -14.37 -4.99
CA HIS A 186 20.82 -14.38 -4.78
C HIS A 186 21.38 -15.74 -4.37
N SER A 187 20.56 -16.75 -4.15
CA SER A 187 21.03 -18.09 -3.78
C SER A 187 21.74 -18.76 -4.95
N ASP A 188 22.92 -19.34 -4.72
CA ASP A 188 23.67 -20.09 -5.74
C ASP A 188 23.08 -21.49 -5.97
N ASN A 189 22.44 -22.09 -4.96
CA ASN A 189 21.78 -23.39 -5.06
C ASN A 189 20.30 -23.27 -4.68
N VAL A 190 19.44 -23.23 -5.70
CA VAL A 190 17.99 -23.15 -5.55
C VAL A 190 17.36 -24.55 -5.58
N ARG A 191 18.08 -25.53 -6.12
CA ARG A 191 17.63 -26.92 -6.27
C ARG A 191 17.32 -27.58 -4.94
N ASP A 192 18.22 -27.47 -3.97
CA ASP A 192 18.01 -28.08 -2.64
C ASP A 192 16.70 -27.58 -2.04
N ARG A 193 16.44 -26.26 -2.16
CA ARG A 193 15.21 -25.66 -1.68
C ARG A 193 13.97 -26.16 -2.43
N LEU A 194 14.07 -26.36 -3.74
CA LEU A 194 13.00 -26.93 -4.55
C LEU A 194 12.71 -28.38 -4.14
N MET A 195 13.75 -29.16 -3.87
CA MET A 195 13.65 -30.56 -3.43
C MET A 195 13.05 -30.68 -2.03
N ASP A 196 13.46 -29.84 -1.09
CA ASP A 196 12.88 -29.78 0.25
C ASP A 196 11.38 -29.52 0.18
N ILE A 197 10.96 -28.53 -0.63
CA ILE A 197 9.55 -28.18 -0.78
C ILE A 197 8.77 -29.35 -1.42
N MET A 198 9.34 -29.99 -2.43
CA MET A 198 8.75 -31.18 -3.04
C MET A 198 8.57 -32.31 -2.02
N GLU A 199 9.56 -32.54 -1.18
CA GLU A 199 9.55 -33.56 -0.13
C GLU A 199 8.42 -33.30 0.88
N GLU A 200 8.29 -32.05 1.35
CA GLU A 200 7.21 -31.62 2.25
C GLU A 200 5.81 -31.80 1.62
N VAL A 201 5.64 -31.47 0.33
CA VAL A 201 4.37 -31.67 -0.40
C VAL A 201 4.01 -33.15 -0.43
N VAL A 202 4.97 -34.03 -0.74
CA VAL A 202 4.73 -35.47 -0.80
C VAL A 202 4.30 -36.01 0.56
N VAL A 203 4.99 -35.63 1.64
CA VAL A 203 4.63 -36.04 3.01
C VAL A 203 3.20 -35.63 3.35
N GLN A 204 2.82 -34.39 3.08
CA GLN A 204 1.46 -33.91 3.34
C GLN A 204 0.41 -34.64 2.53
N LYS A 205 0.69 -34.94 1.25
CA LYS A 205 -0.24 -35.67 0.40
C LYS A 205 -0.41 -37.11 0.86
N VAL A 206 0.68 -37.75 1.30
CA VAL A 206 0.61 -39.06 1.93
C VAL A 206 -0.27 -38.98 3.18
N GLN A 207 -0.06 -38.04 4.10
CA GLN A 207 -0.91 -37.86 5.29
C GLN A 207 -2.37 -37.52 4.95
N GLN A 208 -2.62 -36.80 3.85
CA GLN A 208 -3.97 -36.44 3.43
C GLN A 208 -4.77 -37.66 2.96
N PHE A 209 -4.11 -38.61 2.28
CA PHE A 209 -4.76 -39.77 1.67
C PHE A 209 -4.58 -41.07 2.45
N THR A 210 -3.75 -41.07 3.49
CA THR A 210 -3.49 -42.21 4.37
C THR A 210 -3.67 -41.82 5.82
N THR A 211 -4.25 -42.70 6.61
CA THR A 211 -4.55 -42.46 8.03
C THR A 211 -3.78 -43.47 8.88
N PRO A 212 -3.02 -43.04 9.91
CA PRO A 212 -2.19 -43.94 10.72
C PRO A 212 -2.95 -45.07 11.41
N GLU A 213 -4.24 -44.85 11.70
CA GLU A 213 -5.12 -45.76 12.43
C GLU A 213 -5.64 -46.93 11.58
N PHE A 214 -5.62 -46.79 10.26
CA PHE A 214 -6.15 -47.79 9.34
C PHE A 214 -5.04 -48.70 8.82
N ASN A 215 -5.38 -49.95 8.54
CA ASN A 215 -4.45 -50.86 7.89
C ASN A 215 -4.13 -50.34 6.48
N PRO A 216 -2.91 -50.56 5.96
CA PRO A 216 -2.51 -50.11 4.63
C PRO A 216 -3.44 -50.57 3.49
N ARG A 217 -4.18 -51.68 3.68
CA ARG A 217 -5.18 -52.19 2.72
C ARG A 217 -6.47 -51.37 2.67
N ASP A 218 -6.79 -50.67 3.75
CA ASP A 218 -8.01 -49.87 3.88
C ASP A 218 -7.78 -48.41 3.44
N TRP A 219 -6.54 -48.05 3.12
CA TRP A 219 -6.19 -46.72 2.63
C TRP A 219 -6.73 -46.47 1.21
N LYS A 220 -7.20 -45.24 0.98
CA LYS A 220 -7.60 -44.79 -0.35
C LYS A 220 -6.35 -44.39 -1.15
N ILE A 221 -5.57 -45.40 -1.56
CA ILE A 221 -4.29 -45.21 -2.26
C ILE A 221 -4.47 -44.72 -3.69
N ARG A 222 -5.60 -45.07 -4.35
CA ARG A 222 -5.85 -44.70 -5.74
C ARG A 222 -5.79 -43.19 -6.01
N PRO A 223 -6.49 -42.32 -5.25
CA PRO A 223 -6.32 -40.86 -5.36
C PRO A 223 -4.87 -40.37 -5.18
N LEU A 224 -4.09 -40.98 -4.30
CA LEU A 224 -2.68 -40.63 -4.10
C LEU A 224 -1.86 -40.99 -5.35
N VAL A 225 -2.03 -42.20 -5.88
CA VAL A 225 -1.35 -42.67 -7.09
C VAL A 225 -1.71 -41.83 -8.31
N ASP A 226 -3.01 -41.52 -8.49
CA ASP A 226 -3.49 -40.65 -9.56
C ASP A 226 -2.86 -39.26 -9.45
N TRP A 227 -2.84 -38.68 -8.26
CA TRP A 227 -2.19 -37.38 -8.02
C TRP A 227 -0.68 -37.43 -8.35
N VAL A 228 0.04 -38.44 -7.88
CA VAL A 228 1.48 -38.60 -8.14
C VAL A 228 1.76 -38.72 -9.63
N ASN A 229 0.97 -39.49 -10.38
CA ASN A 229 1.17 -39.71 -11.81
C ASN A 229 0.78 -38.50 -12.68
N ILE A 230 -0.21 -37.71 -12.26
CA ILE A 230 -0.52 -36.43 -12.91
C ILE A 230 0.60 -35.42 -12.68
N THR A 231 1.20 -35.45 -11.48
CA THR A 231 2.16 -34.44 -11.02
C THR A 231 3.60 -34.74 -11.46
N PHE A 232 4.10 -35.96 -11.31
CA PHE A 232 5.51 -36.30 -11.54
C PHE A 232 5.76 -37.31 -12.67
N PRO A 233 4.76 -37.57 -13.53
CA PRO A 233 4.64 -38.75 -14.41
C PRO A 233 5.58 -39.95 -14.15
N ILE A 234 5.65 -40.46 -12.91
CA ILE A 234 6.58 -41.55 -12.55
C ILE A 234 6.03 -42.97 -12.76
N GLY A 235 4.79 -43.12 -13.22
CA GLY A 235 4.19 -44.43 -13.52
C GLY A 235 3.97 -45.31 -12.28
N LEU A 236 3.68 -44.70 -11.12
CA LEU A 236 3.43 -45.42 -9.88
C LEU A 236 2.14 -46.25 -9.99
N THR A 237 2.14 -47.48 -9.46
CA THR A 237 0.94 -48.34 -9.45
C THR A 237 0.51 -48.68 -8.02
N GLU A 238 -0.79 -48.86 -7.81
CA GLU A 238 -1.36 -49.17 -6.49
C GLU A 238 -0.73 -50.42 -5.87
N LYS A 239 -0.44 -51.45 -6.68
CA LYS A 239 0.16 -52.71 -6.22
C LYS A 239 1.51 -52.49 -5.54
N ILE A 240 2.37 -51.65 -6.15
CA ILE A 240 3.70 -51.34 -5.63
C ILE A 240 3.59 -50.60 -4.29
N VAL A 241 2.66 -49.66 -4.18
CA VAL A 241 2.45 -48.86 -2.96
C VAL A 241 1.96 -49.73 -1.80
N VAL A 242 0.98 -50.61 -2.05
CA VAL A 242 0.44 -51.54 -1.02
C VAL A 242 1.51 -52.53 -0.57
N GLU A 243 2.25 -53.13 -1.50
CA GLU A 243 3.28 -54.12 -1.18
C GLU A 243 4.39 -53.54 -0.30
N ILE A 244 4.80 -52.31 -0.56
CA ILE A 244 5.83 -51.61 0.22
C ILE A 244 5.28 -51.20 1.59
N ALA A 245 4.03 -50.73 1.66
CA ALA A 245 3.39 -50.37 2.92
C ALA A 245 3.23 -51.57 3.86
N GLU A 246 2.98 -52.77 3.33
CA GLU A 246 2.88 -54.01 4.13
C GLU A 246 4.24 -54.50 4.65
N LYS A 247 5.32 -54.29 3.88
CA LYS A 247 6.68 -54.71 4.25
C LYS A 247 7.43 -53.67 5.09
N ALA A 248 6.85 -52.49 5.29
CA ALA A 248 7.48 -51.38 5.98
C ALA A 248 7.59 -51.62 7.49
N SER A 249 8.81 -51.78 7.98
CA SER A 249 9.13 -51.87 9.42
C SER A 249 9.93 -50.68 9.93
N ASP A 250 10.49 -49.86 9.03
CA ASP A 250 11.42 -48.81 9.39
C ASP A 250 10.71 -47.63 10.05
N LEU A 251 11.17 -47.27 11.24
CA LEU A 251 10.67 -46.09 11.95
C LEU A 251 11.20 -44.81 11.28
N PRO A 252 10.37 -43.76 11.16
CA PRO A 252 10.84 -42.49 10.64
C PRO A 252 11.89 -41.87 11.58
N PRO A 253 12.86 -41.11 11.04
CA PRO A 253 13.81 -40.39 11.88
C PRO A 253 13.10 -39.34 12.73
N ALA A 254 13.34 -39.33 14.04
CA ALA A 254 12.68 -38.45 15.01
C ALA A 254 12.91 -36.94 14.76
N ASP A 255 14.06 -36.57 14.18
CA ASP A 255 14.44 -35.18 13.88
C ASP A 255 14.17 -34.78 12.42
N SER A 256 13.21 -35.42 11.75
CA SER A 256 12.90 -35.19 10.33
C SER A 256 11.45 -34.77 10.08
N ILE A 257 11.17 -34.26 8.88
CA ILE A 257 9.80 -33.98 8.40
C ILE A 257 8.89 -35.24 8.38
N TYR A 258 9.47 -36.42 8.51
CA TYR A 258 8.76 -37.70 8.56
C TYR A 258 8.37 -38.13 9.98
N ALA A 259 8.79 -37.41 11.02
CA ALA A 259 8.68 -37.85 12.42
C ALA A 259 7.24 -38.19 12.87
N GLU A 260 6.24 -37.51 12.28
CA GLU A 260 4.82 -37.73 12.59
C GLU A 260 4.17 -38.87 11.76
N LEU A 261 4.92 -39.53 10.89
CA LEU A 261 4.39 -40.59 10.03
C LEU A 261 4.43 -41.97 10.69
N SER A 262 3.52 -42.85 10.30
CA SER A 262 3.66 -44.28 10.58
C SER A 262 4.77 -44.90 9.71
N PRO A 263 5.35 -46.06 10.09
CA PRO A 263 6.36 -46.76 9.30
C PRO A 263 5.93 -47.00 7.84
N ALA A 264 4.66 -47.38 7.65
CA ALA A 264 4.07 -47.59 6.34
C ALA A 264 3.93 -46.28 5.54
N GLN A 265 3.53 -45.18 6.18
CA GLN A 265 3.48 -43.87 5.53
C GLN A 265 4.86 -43.35 5.13
N TYR A 266 5.85 -43.54 6.01
CA TYR A 266 7.24 -43.17 5.75
C TYR A 266 7.81 -43.92 4.54
N ALA A 267 7.57 -45.23 4.44
CA ALA A 267 8.01 -46.03 3.30
C ALA A 267 7.39 -45.57 1.97
N ILE A 268 6.10 -45.21 1.98
CA ILE A 268 5.43 -44.63 0.79
C ILE A 268 6.02 -43.28 0.42
N ALA A 269 6.16 -42.38 1.39
CA ALA A 269 6.70 -41.04 1.15
C ALA A 269 8.12 -41.11 0.57
N LYS A 270 8.99 -41.93 1.19
CA LYS A 270 10.35 -42.16 0.71
C LYS A 270 10.40 -42.74 -0.70
N LEU A 271 9.56 -43.73 -1.00
CA LEU A 271 9.45 -44.30 -2.35
C LEU A 271 9.13 -43.23 -3.40
N ILE A 272 8.13 -42.39 -3.12
CA ILE A 272 7.71 -41.33 -4.03
C ILE A 272 8.84 -40.32 -4.19
N VAL A 273 9.43 -39.84 -3.10
CA VAL A 273 10.51 -38.85 -3.11
C VAL A 273 11.71 -39.36 -3.90
N ASP A 274 12.16 -40.60 -3.66
CA ASP A 274 13.30 -41.20 -4.36
C ASP A 274 12.99 -41.44 -5.85
N ALA A 275 11.76 -41.82 -6.20
CA ALA A 275 11.34 -41.96 -7.59
C ALA A 275 11.33 -40.60 -8.31
N VAL A 276 10.83 -39.55 -7.66
CA VAL A 276 10.80 -38.20 -8.26
C VAL A 276 12.22 -37.62 -8.38
N LYS A 277 13.08 -37.78 -7.36
CA LYS A 277 14.49 -37.35 -7.43
C LYS A 277 15.22 -38.02 -8.60
N ARG A 278 15.04 -39.33 -8.79
CA ARG A 278 15.61 -40.05 -9.95
C ARG A 278 15.06 -39.57 -11.29
N ALA A 279 13.75 -39.38 -11.39
CA ALA A 279 13.14 -38.87 -12.62
C ALA A 279 13.65 -37.47 -12.97
N TYR A 280 13.82 -36.62 -11.95
CA TYR A 280 14.39 -35.30 -12.09
C TYR A 280 15.86 -35.34 -12.52
N GLU A 281 16.70 -36.17 -11.88
CA GLU A 281 18.11 -36.36 -12.23
C GLU A 281 18.30 -36.83 -13.68
N ILE A 282 17.49 -37.81 -14.12
CA ILE A 282 17.51 -38.27 -15.51
C ILE A 282 17.16 -37.11 -16.45
N LYS A 283 16.16 -36.30 -16.09
CA LYS A 283 15.72 -35.20 -16.93
C LYS A 283 16.79 -34.11 -17.08
N ILE A 284 17.46 -33.73 -15.99
CA ILE A 284 18.49 -32.69 -16.04
C ILE A 284 19.77 -33.15 -16.74
N SER A 285 20.01 -34.46 -16.86
CA SER A 285 21.25 -35.00 -17.45
C SER A 285 21.45 -34.66 -18.93
N TYR A 286 20.37 -34.31 -19.63
CA TYR A 286 20.37 -33.96 -21.06
C TYR A 286 20.34 -32.45 -21.33
N GLU A 287 20.30 -31.63 -20.28
CA GLU A 287 20.05 -30.18 -20.37
C GLU A 287 21.26 -29.38 -19.87
N ASP A 288 21.35 -28.10 -20.24
CA ASP A 288 22.41 -27.20 -19.75
C ASP A 288 22.21 -26.88 -18.26
N PRO A 289 23.19 -27.18 -17.38
CA PRO A 289 23.09 -26.90 -15.94
C PRO A 289 22.80 -25.42 -15.60
N ALA A 290 23.32 -24.47 -16.38
CA ALA A 290 23.09 -23.05 -16.14
C ALA A 290 21.63 -22.66 -16.42
N ALA A 291 21.08 -23.11 -17.56
CA ALA A 291 19.68 -22.88 -17.91
C ALA A 291 18.72 -23.51 -16.88
N ILE A 292 19.05 -24.70 -16.36
CA ILE A 292 18.24 -25.37 -15.33
C ILE A 292 18.15 -24.53 -14.06
N GLN A 293 19.26 -23.97 -13.58
CA GLN A 293 19.25 -23.11 -12.39
C GLN A 293 18.37 -21.86 -12.56
N GLU A 294 18.38 -21.26 -13.75
CA GLU A 294 17.49 -20.13 -14.06
C GLU A 294 16.01 -20.55 -14.06
N VAL A 295 15.70 -21.72 -14.63
CA VAL A 295 14.33 -22.26 -14.65
C VAL A 295 13.84 -22.60 -13.23
N GLU A 296 14.66 -23.28 -12.42
CA GLU A 296 14.35 -23.58 -11.01
C GLU A 296 14.04 -22.29 -10.24
N ARG A 297 14.91 -21.28 -10.38
CA ARG A 297 14.73 -19.97 -9.73
C ARG A 297 13.47 -19.28 -10.19
N TYR A 298 13.22 -19.27 -11.50
CA TYR A 298 12.03 -18.67 -12.08
C TYR A 298 10.75 -19.35 -11.56
N ILE A 299 10.72 -20.68 -11.47
CA ILE A 299 9.56 -21.42 -10.96
C ILE A 299 9.22 -20.97 -9.53
N ILE A 300 10.22 -20.90 -8.64
CA ILE A 300 9.99 -20.46 -7.26
C ILE A 300 9.54 -19.00 -7.20
N LEU A 301 10.22 -18.10 -7.93
CA LEU A 301 9.87 -16.67 -7.92
C LEU A 301 8.47 -16.43 -8.48
N SER A 302 8.09 -17.10 -9.57
CA SER A 302 6.75 -16.97 -10.16
C SER A 302 5.64 -17.45 -9.22
N ALA A 303 5.88 -18.51 -8.45
CA ALA A 303 4.95 -19.00 -7.44
C ALA A 303 4.79 -18.00 -6.28
N ILE A 304 5.90 -17.43 -5.78
CA ILE A 304 5.87 -16.39 -4.74
C ILE A 304 5.11 -15.16 -5.25
N ASP A 305 5.42 -14.69 -6.45
CA ASP A 305 4.83 -13.47 -7.02
C ASP A 305 3.31 -13.64 -7.24
N ARG A 306 2.85 -14.81 -7.71
CA ARG A 306 1.41 -15.09 -7.86
C ARG A 306 0.68 -15.11 -6.52
N LEU A 307 1.19 -15.88 -5.55
CA LEU A 307 0.57 -15.99 -4.23
C LEU A 307 0.56 -14.65 -3.49
N TRP A 308 1.63 -13.85 -3.65
CA TRP A 308 1.67 -12.51 -3.09
C TRP A 308 0.64 -11.59 -3.74
N GLN A 309 0.47 -11.65 -5.07
CA GLN A 309 -0.58 -10.89 -5.76
C GLN A 309 -1.97 -11.27 -5.26
N GLU A 310 -2.28 -12.56 -5.16
CA GLU A 310 -3.54 -13.06 -4.59
C GLU A 310 -3.77 -12.51 -3.18
N HIS A 311 -2.77 -12.60 -2.31
CA HIS A 311 -2.82 -12.04 -0.95
C HIS A 311 -3.06 -10.52 -0.95
N LEU A 312 -2.43 -9.75 -1.85
CA LEU A 312 -2.66 -8.30 -1.96
C LEU A 312 -4.12 -7.99 -2.29
N TYR A 313 -4.76 -8.76 -3.18
CA TYR A 313 -6.18 -8.60 -3.51
C TYR A 313 -7.07 -8.93 -2.31
N GLU A 314 -6.78 -10.02 -1.59
CA GLU A 314 -7.54 -10.40 -0.40
C GLU A 314 -7.39 -9.36 0.72
N MET A 315 -6.20 -8.81 0.90
CA MET A 315 -5.93 -7.74 1.88
C MET A 315 -6.67 -6.44 1.57
N ASP A 316 -6.82 -6.08 0.30
CA ASP A 316 -7.62 -4.92 -0.11
C ASP A 316 -9.12 -5.15 0.15
N SER A 317 -9.62 -6.35 -0.19
CA SER A 317 -10.99 -6.76 0.11
C SER A 317 -11.27 -6.75 1.63
N LEU A 318 -10.32 -7.26 2.43
CA LEU A 318 -10.39 -7.23 3.88
C LEU A 318 -10.47 -5.78 4.40
N ARG A 319 -9.65 -4.87 3.85
CA ARG A 319 -9.65 -3.46 4.25
C ARG A 319 -11.00 -2.78 4.01
N TYR A 320 -11.68 -3.09 2.90
CA TYR A 320 -13.02 -2.57 2.63
C TYR A 320 -14.09 -3.18 3.54
N SER A 321 -14.06 -4.49 3.74
CA SER A 321 -15.08 -5.21 4.52
C SER A 321 -14.99 -4.98 6.02
N ILE A 322 -13.78 -4.76 6.56
CA ILE A 322 -13.56 -4.60 8.01
C ILE A 322 -14.25 -3.37 8.59
N GLY A 323 -14.52 -2.34 7.76
CA GLY A 323 -15.28 -1.16 8.17
C GLY A 323 -16.65 -1.52 8.73
N LEU A 324 -17.27 -2.59 8.23
CA LEU A 324 -18.57 -3.08 8.72
C LEU A 324 -18.49 -3.71 10.11
N ARG A 325 -17.31 -4.19 10.55
CA ARG A 325 -17.16 -4.73 11.92
C ARG A 325 -17.27 -3.65 12.99
N GLY A 326 -17.12 -2.37 12.63
CA GLY A 326 -17.36 -1.23 13.51
C GLY A 326 -18.79 -1.16 14.04
N TYR A 327 -19.78 -1.68 13.31
CA TYR A 327 -21.17 -1.78 13.79
C TYR A 327 -21.33 -2.69 15.00
N GLY A 328 -20.42 -3.67 15.16
CA GLY A 328 -20.40 -4.59 16.30
C GLY A 328 -19.64 -4.05 17.53
N GLN A 329 -19.33 -2.75 17.59
CA GLN A 329 -18.53 -2.12 18.65
C GLN A 329 -17.13 -2.72 18.84
N ARG A 330 -16.61 -3.39 17.81
CA ARG A 330 -15.23 -3.88 17.78
C ARG A 330 -14.36 -2.87 17.06
N ASP A 331 -13.10 -2.72 17.50
CA ASP A 331 -12.14 -1.86 16.81
C ASP A 331 -11.74 -2.51 15.47
N PRO A 332 -12.07 -1.89 14.31
CA PRO A 332 -11.77 -2.47 13.00
C PRO A 332 -10.28 -2.71 12.73
N LEU A 333 -9.39 -1.91 13.31
CA LEU A 333 -7.94 -2.06 13.09
C LEU A 333 -7.39 -3.28 13.83
N ILE A 334 -7.91 -3.57 15.02
CA ILE A 334 -7.50 -4.75 15.78
C ILE A 334 -7.95 -6.01 15.04
N GLU A 335 -9.20 -6.04 14.60
CA GLU A 335 -9.75 -7.15 13.81
C GLU A 335 -9.00 -7.32 12.48
N TYR A 336 -8.71 -6.21 11.77
CA TYR A 336 -7.90 -6.23 10.56
C TYR A 336 -6.53 -6.85 10.81
N LYS A 337 -5.82 -6.42 11.86
CA LYS A 337 -4.49 -6.96 12.20
C LYS A 337 -4.54 -8.46 12.48
N ALA A 338 -5.55 -8.93 13.20
CA ALA A 338 -5.72 -10.35 13.51
C ALA A 338 -6.03 -11.19 12.26
N GLU A 339 -6.97 -10.73 11.43
CA GLU A 339 -7.38 -11.43 10.21
C GLU A 339 -6.26 -11.40 9.15
N ALA A 340 -5.61 -10.26 8.96
CA ALA A 340 -4.44 -10.11 8.10
C ALA A 340 -3.27 -10.99 8.52
N TYR A 341 -3.03 -11.14 9.83
CA TYR A 341 -1.99 -12.03 10.35
C TYR A 341 -2.29 -13.49 9.99
N LYS A 342 -3.53 -13.93 10.20
CA LYS A 342 -3.96 -15.29 9.84
C LYS A 342 -3.82 -15.57 8.34
N MET A 343 -4.30 -14.64 7.50
CA MET A 343 -4.16 -14.76 6.04
C MET A 343 -2.69 -14.81 5.62
N PHE A 344 -1.83 -14.04 6.28
CA PHE A 344 -0.39 -14.06 6.01
C PHE A 344 0.28 -15.36 6.47
N GLU A 345 -0.12 -15.93 7.61
CA GLU A 345 0.32 -17.27 8.00
C GLU A 345 -0.08 -18.31 6.96
N ASP A 346 -1.33 -18.27 6.49
CA ASP A 346 -1.83 -19.16 5.43
C ASP A 346 -1.05 -18.96 4.12
N LEU A 347 -0.73 -17.72 3.74
CA LEU A 347 0.15 -17.41 2.62
C LEU A 347 1.53 -18.04 2.79
N MET A 348 2.18 -17.83 3.95
CA MET A 348 3.52 -18.35 4.21
C MET A 348 3.54 -19.89 4.19
N VAL A 349 2.49 -20.50 4.72
CA VAL A 349 2.22 -21.93 4.62
C VAL A 349 2.07 -22.32 3.15
N ASN A 350 1.29 -21.61 2.35
CA ASN A 350 1.09 -21.93 0.93
C ASN A 350 2.37 -21.75 0.08
N ILE A 351 3.15 -20.70 0.32
CA ILE A 351 4.45 -20.46 -0.33
C ILE A 351 5.41 -21.61 -0.01
N LYS A 352 5.43 -22.08 1.24
CA LYS A 352 6.27 -23.20 1.65
C LYS A 352 5.72 -24.57 1.19
N LYS A 353 4.40 -24.76 1.14
CA LYS A 353 3.77 -26.10 1.10
C LYS A 353 2.93 -26.42 -0.14
N ARG A 354 2.39 -25.46 -0.90
CA ARG A 354 1.20 -25.74 -1.74
C ARG A 354 1.35 -25.55 -3.25
N ASP A 355 2.19 -24.64 -3.74
CA ASP A 355 2.11 -24.24 -5.16
C ASP A 355 3.30 -24.62 -6.05
N LEU A 356 4.40 -25.11 -5.48
CA LEU A 356 5.48 -25.66 -6.31
C LEU A 356 5.08 -26.98 -6.97
N SER A 357 4.25 -27.80 -6.31
CA SER A 357 3.78 -29.06 -6.90
C SER A 357 2.85 -28.88 -8.10
N LYS A 358 2.21 -27.72 -8.30
CA LYS A 358 1.37 -27.46 -9.49
C LYS A 358 2.18 -26.92 -10.68
N HIS A 359 3.27 -26.21 -10.42
CA HIS A 359 4.09 -25.58 -11.47
C HIS A 359 5.29 -26.41 -11.91
N ILE A 360 5.80 -27.29 -11.02
CA ILE A 360 6.81 -28.29 -11.37
C ILE A 360 6.33 -29.16 -12.55
N PRO A 361 5.11 -29.74 -12.56
CA PRO A 361 4.63 -30.56 -13.69
C PRO A 361 4.42 -29.76 -14.98
N GLU A 362 3.67 -28.66 -14.92
CA GLU A 362 3.26 -27.91 -16.12
C GLU A 362 4.45 -27.32 -16.87
N ARG A 363 5.44 -26.74 -16.17
CA ARG A 363 6.59 -26.09 -16.83
C ARG A 363 7.76 -27.01 -17.11
N ILE A 364 7.91 -28.09 -16.34
CA ILE A 364 8.81 -29.19 -16.73
C ILE A 364 8.25 -29.90 -17.98
N GLN A 365 6.93 -29.97 -18.17
CA GLN A 365 6.34 -30.48 -19.43
C GLN A 365 6.40 -29.46 -20.57
N LEU A 366 6.17 -28.17 -20.32
CA LEU A 366 6.06 -27.15 -21.38
C LEU A 366 7.39 -26.66 -21.96
N ASN A 367 8.51 -26.76 -21.25
CA ASN A 367 9.81 -26.26 -21.76
C ASN A 367 10.66 -27.33 -22.49
N CYS A 368 10.10 -28.50 -22.82
CA CYS A 368 10.79 -29.56 -23.57
C CYS A 368 10.15 -29.87 -24.93
N PHE A 369 9.41 -28.92 -25.52
CA PHE A 369 8.96 -28.97 -26.91
C PHE A 369 9.33 -27.68 -27.65
#